data_AF-A0A920NGV1-F1
#
_entry.id   AF-A0A920NGV1-F1
#
_cell.length_a   1.000
_cell.length_b   1.000
_cell.length_c   1.000
_cell.angle_alpha   90.00
_cell.angle_beta   90.00
_cell.angle_gamma   90.00
#
_symmetry.space_group_name_H-M   'P 1'
#
loop_
_entity.id
_entity.type
_entity.pdbx_description
1 polymer ?
#
loop_
_entity_poly.entity_id
_entity_poly.type
_entity_poly.pdbx_seq_one_letter_code
_entity_poly.pdbx_strand_id
1 'polypeptide(L)'
;MTRIPLGILVVGDVEATSSAECGRCLVNHLSTTSASISELYSEHDNEQSQFTIGDNCELDLGPFFRELLLVSEPIQAICFPECKGLCVNCGANLNKSECKCYEENINENLSIAF
;
A
#
# COMPACT_ATOMS: atom_id res chain seq x y z
N MET A 1 4.82 25.15 1.44
CA MET A 1 3.99 25.75 0.39
C MET A 1 4.50 27.14 0.08
N THR A 2 4.57 27.52 -1.20
CA THR A 2 5.13 28.79 -1.64
C THR A 2 4.22 29.42 -2.70
N ARG A 3 3.87 30.70 -2.53
CA ARG A 3 3.15 31.46 -3.56
C ARG A 3 4.11 31.84 -4.69
N ILE A 4 3.70 31.58 -5.93
CA ILE A 4 4.41 31.90 -7.17
C ILE A 4 3.47 32.65 -8.13
N PRO A 5 3.95 33.28 -9.22
CA PRO A 5 3.09 34.05 -10.13
C PRO A 5 1.93 33.25 -10.74
N LEU A 6 2.08 31.93 -10.85
CA LEU A 6 1.09 31.03 -11.44
C LEU A 6 0.10 30.44 -10.42
N GLY A 7 0.31 30.67 -9.12
CA GLY A 7 -0.52 30.10 -8.05
C GLY A 7 0.27 29.70 -6.80
N ILE A 8 -0.08 28.58 -6.19
CA ILE A 8 0.55 28.04 -4.97
C ILE A 8 1.19 26.70 -5.28
N LEU A 9 2.49 26.61 -5.06
CA LEU A 9 3.24 25.37 -5.17
C LEU A 9 3.25 24.65 -3.82
N VAL A 10 2.73 23.42 -3.80
CA VAL A 10 2.70 22.53 -2.63
C VAL A 10 3.77 21.46 -2.81
N VAL A 11 4.74 21.44 -1.90
CA VAL A 11 5.83 20.44 -1.89
C VAL A 11 5.97 19.89 -0.48
N GLY A 12 6.21 18.59 -0.36
CA GLY A 12 6.42 17.91 0.90
C GLY A 12 6.31 16.40 0.76
N ASP A 13 6.32 15.73 1.90
CA ASP A 13 6.09 14.29 2.00
C ASP A 13 4.77 14.05 2.73
N VAL A 14 4.03 13.04 2.28
CA VAL A 14 2.79 12.57 2.90
C VAL A 14 2.99 11.12 3.32
N GLU A 15 2.52 10.80 4.51
CA GLU A 15 2.43 9.44 5.01
C GLU A 15 0.98 9.15 5.36
N ALA A 16 0.52 7.95 5.02
CA ALA A 16 -0.78 7.46 5.39
C ALA A 16 -0.68 6.05 5.95
N THR A 17 -1.53 5.77 6.92
CA THR A 17 -1.68 4.44 7.50
C THR A 17 -3.05 3.90 7.13
N SER A 18 -3.08 2.74 6.49
CA SER A 18 -4.30 2.07 6.04
C SER A 18 -4.35 0.64 6.60
N SER A 19 -5.57 0.12 6.78
CA SER A 19 -5.75 -1.29 7.13
C SER A 19 -5.58 -2.14 5.88
N ALA A 20 -4.66 -3.10 5.90
CA ALA A 20 -4.38 -4.00 4.80
C ALA A 20 -4.35 -5.46 5.24
N GLU A 21 -4.74 -6.35 4.35
CA GLU A 21 -4.59 -7.79 4.55
C GLU A 21 -3.20 -8.24 4.09
N CYS A 22 -2.49 -9.00 4.93
CA CYS A 22 -1.19 -9.52 4.56
C CYS A 22 -1.30 -10.57 3.44
N GLY A 23 -0.68 -10.32 2.29
CA GLY A 23 -0.70 -11.22 1.13
C GLY A 23 0.03 -12.56 1.32
N ARG A 24 0.61 -12.81 2.51
CA ARG A 24 1.23 -14.10 2.87
C ARG A 24 0.41 -14.89 3.88
N CYS A 25 -0.06 -14.25 4.95
CA CYS A 25 -0.70 -14.93 6.08
C CYS A 25 -2.17 -14.56 6.31
N LEU A 26 -2.71 -13.66 5.48
CA LEU A 26 -4.09 -13.16 5.50
C LEU A 26 -4.51 -12.50 6.83
N VAL A 27 -3.55 -12.06 7.63
CA VAL A 27 -3.83 -11.29 8.85
C VAL A 27 -3.89 -9.80 8.49
N ASN A 28 -4.95 -9.14 8.97
CA ASN A 28 -5.06 -7.68 8.90
C ASN A 28 -3.98 -7.00 9.73
N HIS A 29 -3.33 -6.00 9.15
CA HIS A 29 -2.32 -5.18 9.78
C HIS A 29 -2.44 -3.74 9.29
N LEU A 30 -1.78 -2.83 9.99
CA LEU A 30 -1.62 -1.46 9.51
C LEU A 30 -0.43 -1.44 8.55
N SER A 31 -0.68 -0.97 7.32
CA SER A 31 0.34 -0.69 6.34
C SER A 31 0.57 0.82 6.27
N THR A 32 1.82 1.22 6.13
CA THR A 32 2.19 2.63 5.99
C THR A 32 2.69 2.86 4.57
N THR A 33 2.06 3.80 3.89
CA THR A 33 2.41 4.24 2.55
C THR A 33 2.91 5.67 2.62
N SER A 34 4.05 5.95 2.00
CA SER A 34 4.61 7.29 1.90
C SER A 34 4.74 7.72 0.44
N ALA A 35 4.56 9.01 0.19
CA ALA A 35 4.72 9.60 -1.14
C ALA A 35 5.18 11.05 -1.02
N SER A 36 5.88 11.54 -2.04
CA SER A 36 6.27 12.95 -2.12
C SER A 36 5.32 13.70 -3.04
N ILE A 37 4.88 14.87 -2.60
CA ILE A 37 4.05 15.81 -3.36
C ILE A 37 4.91 16.92 -3.95
N SER A 38 4.62 17.30 -5.18
CA SER A 38 5.08 18.53 -5.82
C SER A 38 4.06 18.99 -6.85
N GLU A 39 3.03 19.70 -6.40
CA GLU A 39 1.87 20.05 -7.23
C GLU A 39 1.56 21.56 -7.20
N LEU A 40 1.13 22.11 -8.34
CA LEU A 40 0.74 23.51 -8.49
C LEU A 40 -0.79 23.63 -8.41
N TYR A 41 -1.27 24.55 -7.57
CA TYR A 41 -2.68 24.94 -7.49
C TYR A 41 -2.83 26.36 -8.04
N SER A 42 -3.68 26.55 -9.05
CA SER A 42 -3.90 27.85 -9.69
C SER A 42 -5.19 28.54 -9.22
N GLU A 43 -5.24 29.86 -9.31
CA GLU A 43 -6.45 30.64 -8.98
C GLU A 43 -7.60 30.40 -9.98
N HIS A 44 -7.26 30.03 -11.22
CA HIS A 44 -8.21 29.74 -12.29
C HIS A 44 -7.79 28.47 -13.05
N ASP A 45 -8.77 27.79 -13.63
CA ASP A 45 -8.54 26.67 -14.53
C ASP A 45 -7.66 27.12 -15.71
N ASN A 46 -6.55 26.41 -15.93
CA ASN A 46 -5.60 26.67 -17.00
C ASN A 46 -4.79 25.41 -17.30
N GLU A 47 -4.14 25.39 -18.46
CA GLU A 47 -3.39 24.21 -18.93
C GLU A 47 -2.15 23.85 -18.08
N GLN A 48 -1.76 24.69 -17.12
CA GLN A 48 -0.54 24.53 -16.32
C GLN A 48 -0.80 23.88 -14.96
N SER A 49 -2.05 23.71 -14.54
CA SER A 49 -2.42 23.10 -13.27
C SER A 49 -3.67 22.23 -13.39
N GLN A 50 -3.66 21.09 -12.72
CA GLN A 50 -4.82 20.19 -12.64
C GLN A 50 -5.76 20.55 -11.48
N PHE A 51 -5.36 21.47 -10.60
CA PHE A 51 -6.06 21.78 -9.35
C PHE A 51 -6.26 23.29 -9.18
N THR A 52 -7.48 23.68 -8.82
CA THR A 52 -7.82 25.08 -8.59
C THR A 52 -7.95 25.40 -7.10
N ILE A 53 -7.64 26.63 -6.74
CA ILE A 53 -7.90 27.18 -5.40
C ILE A 53 -9.39 27.48 -5.30
N GLY A 54 -10.05 27.02 -4.23
CA GLY A 54 -11.48 27.25 -4.02
C GLY A 54 -11.81 28.73 -3.78
N ASP A 55 -13.08 29.08 -4.01
CA ASP A 55 -13.58 30.47 -3.95
C ASP A 55 -13.31 31.19 -2.61
N ASN A 56 -13.16 30.44 -1.52
CA ASN A 56 -12.84 30.95 -0.18
C ASN A 56 -11.33 30.98 0.12
N CYS A 57 -10.47 30.91 -0.90
CA CYS A 57 -9.02 30.72 -0.76
C CYS A 57 -8.65 29.42 -0.02
N GLU A 58 -9.46 28.38 -0.18
CA GLU A 58 -9.24 27.06 0.41
C GLU A 58 -8.51 26.15 -0.59
N LEU A 59 -7.48 25.44 -0.14
CA LEU A 59 -6.86 24.36 -0.91
C LEU A 59 -7.36 23.02 -0.39
N ASP A 60 -8.16 22.32 -1.20
CA ASP A 60 -8.50 20.93 -0.93
C ASP A 60 -7.40 20.00 -1.47
N LEU A 61 -6.53 19.54 -0.56
CA LEU A 61 -5.47 18.60 -0.89
C LEU A 61 -5.96 17.13 -0.89
N GLY A 62 -7.19 16.88 -0.41
CA GLY A 62 -7.74 15.54 -0.23
C GLY A 62 -7.77 14.70 -1.50
N PRO A 63 -8.30 15.21 -2.63
CA PRO A 63 -8.34 14.49 -3.90
C PRO A 63 -6.95 14.07 -4.39
N PHE A 64 -6.01 15.03 -4.43
CA PHE A 64 -4.64 14.77 -4.87
C PHE A 64 -3.92 13.78 -3.95
N PHE A 65 -4.01 13.95 -2.63
CA PHE A 65 -3.40 13.01 -1.69
C PHE A 65 -3.99 11.62 -1.80
N ARG A 66 -5.31 11.50 -1.97
CA ARG A 66 -5.97 10.21 -2.15
C ARG A 66 -5.44 9.50 -3.39
N GLU A 67 -5.34 10.18 -4.53
CA GLU A 67 -4.82 9.60 -5.77
C GLU A 67 -3.35 9.21 -5.62
N LEU A 68 -2.52 10.11 -5.09
CA LEU A 68 -1.10 9.87 -4.89
C LEU A 68 -0.86 8.66 -3.98
N LEU A 69 -1.56 8.58 -2.85
CA LEU A 69 -1.42 7.48 -1.90
C LEU A 69 -1.95 6.17 -2.47
N LEU A 70 -3.08 6.18 -3.17
CA LEU A 70 -3.61 4.98 -3.83
C LEU A 70 -2.65 4.39 -4.87
N VAL A 71 -1.96 5.24 -5.63
CA VAL A 71 -0.93 4.81 -6.59
C VAL A 71 0.35 4.34 -5.89
N SER A 72 0.64 4.89 -4.71
CA SER A 72 1.85 4.55 -3.94
C SER A 72 1.67 3.33 -3.03
N GLU A 73 0.44 2.84 -2.85
CA GLU A 73 0.16 1.66 -2.05
C GLU A 73 0.96 0.44 -2.56
N PRO A 74 1.57 -0.35 -1.66
CA PRO A 74 2.34 -1.51 -2.05
C PRO A 74 1.46 -2.56 -2.74
N ILE A 75 1.93 -3.07 -3.89
CA ILE A 75 1.25 -4.14 -4.65
C ILE A 75 0.93 -5.36 -3.77
N GLN A 76 1.82 -5.66 -2.82
CA GLN A 76 1.61 -6.71 -1.83
C GLN A 76 1.92 -6.19 -0.43
N ALA A 77 0.88 -6.02 0.39
CA ALA A 77 1.04 -5.68 1.79
C ALA A 77 1.54 -6.90 2.57
N ILE A 78 2.65 -6.74 3.30
CA ILE A 78 3.27 -7.80 4.09
C ILE A 78 3.36 -7.32 5.54
N CYS A 79 2.75 -8.06 6.47
CA CYS A 79 2.63 -7.62 7.87
C CYS A 79 3.95 -7.42 8.61
N PHE A 80 5.02 -8.11 8.18
CA PHE A 80 6.40 -7.89 8.58
C PHE A 80 7.34 -8.67 7.63
N PRO A 81 8.61 -8.24 7.43
CA PRO A 81 9.50 -8.79 6.40
C PRO A 81 9.64 -10.32 6.42
N GLU A 82 9.73 -10.90 7.61
CA GLU A 82 9.95 -12.34 7.84
C GLU A 82 8.65 -13.16 7.95
N CYS A 83 7.51 -12.64 7.46
CA CYS A 83 6.23 -13.36 7.52
C CYS A 83 6.32 -14.69 6.74
N LYS A 84 6.14 -15.80 7.47
CA LYS A 84 6.20 -17.17 6.94
C LYS A 84 5.00 -17.57 6.09
N GLY A 85 3.91 -16.82 6.21
CA GLY A 85 2.69 -17.02 5.41
C GLY A 85 1.86 -18.23 5.83
N LEU A 86 1.03 -18.70 4.91
CA LEU A 86 0.24 -19.92 5.06
C LEU A 86 0.97 -21.12 4.45
N CYS A 87 0.75 -22.30 5.01
CA CYS A 87 1.13 -23.56 4.38
C CYS A 87 0.40 -23.72 3.04
N VAL A 88 1.13 -23.98 1.97
CA VAL A 88 0.56 -24.17 0.63
C VAL A 88 -0.32 -25.42 0.51
N ASN A 89 -0.18 -26.39 1.41
CA ASN A 89 -0.94 -27.65 1.38
C ASN A 89 -2.20 -27.61 2.26
N CYS A 90 -2.14 -27.02 3.46
CA CYS A 90 -3.26 -27.05 4.41
C CYS A 90 -3.76 -25.67 4.87
N GLY A 91 -3.14 -24.57 4.45
CA GLY A 91 -3.54 -23.22 4.84
C GLY A 91 -3.22 -22.82 6.28
N ALA A 92 -2.52 -23.67 7.05
CA ALA A 92 -2.10 -23.32 8.41
C ALA A 92 -1.17 -22.10 8.41
N ASN A 93 -1.40 -21.16 9.33
CA ASN A 93 -0.56 -19.97 9.46
C ASN A 93 0.78 -20.33 10.14
N LEU A 94 1.86 -20.32 9.35
CA LEU A 94 3.19 -20.75 9.77
C LEU A 94 3.85 -19.78 10.77
N ASN A 95 3.27 -18.60 10.98
CA ASN A 95 3.68 -17.68 12.04
C ASN A 95 3.13 -18.07 13.41
N LYS A 96 2.08 -18.91 13.48
CA LYS A 96 1.43 -19.33 14.72
C LYS A 96 1.80 -20.76 15.11
N SER A 97 1.91 -21.66 14.13
CA SER A 97 2.22 -23.07 14.37
C SER A 97 2.84 -23.72 13.14
N GLU A 98 3.58 -24.80 13.35
CA GLU A 98 4.04 -25.66 12.26
C GLU A 98 2.90 -26.53 11.73
N CYS A 99 3.00 -26.93 10.46
CA CYS A 99 2.07 -27.86 9.81
C CYS A 99 2.73 -29.23 9.62
N LYS A 100 1.93 -30.30 9.52
CA LYS A 100 2.42 -31.68 9.34
C LYS A 100 2.48 -32.16 7.88
N CYS A 101 2.20 -31.29 6.92
CA CYS A 101 2.07 -31.68 5.51
C CYS A 101 3.36 -32.26 4.91
N TYR A 102 4.53 -31.94 5.47
CA TYR A 102 5.80 -32.52 5.01
C TYR A 102 5.95 -34.00 5.40
N GLU A 103 5.38 -34.42 6.54
CA GLU A 103 5.43 -35.83 6.97
C GLU A 103 4.49 -36.71 6.12
N GLU A 104 3.38 -36.16 5.62
CA GLU A 104 2.44 -36.86 4.74
C GLU A 104 3.02 -37.10 3.34
N ASN A 105 3.76 -36.14 2.77
CA ASN A 105 4.36 -36.24 1.42
C ASN A 105 5.50 -37.27 1.32
N ILE A 106 6.15 -37.63 2.43
CA ILE A 106 7.19 -38.67 2.44
C ILE A 106 6.57 -40.06 2.24
N ASN A 107 5.34 -40.28 2.71
CA ASN A 107 4.67 -41.58 2.63
C ASN A 107 4.13 -41.93 1.23
N GLU A 108 3.86 -40.94 0.38
CA GLU A 108 3.36 -41.19 -0.99
C GLU A 108 4.49 -41.56 -1.98
N ASN A 109 5.73 -41.16 -1.73
CA ASN A 109 6.87 -41.50 -2.58
C ASN A 109 7.51 -42.87 -2.27
N LEU A 110 7.03 -43.57 -1.22
CA LEU A 110 7.51 -44.89 -0.82
C LEU A 110 6.62 -46.04 -1.32
N SER A 111 5.57 -45.78 -2.11
CA SER A 111 4.68 -46.81 -2.66
C SER A 111 5.04 -47.31 -4.07
N ILE A 112 6.20 -46.95 -4.62
CA ILE A 112 6.73 -47.61 -5.83
C ILE A 112 7.92 -48.50 -5.43
N ALA A 113 7.59 -49.65 -4.83
CA ALA A 113 8.47 -50.80 -4.83
C ALA A 113 8.09 -51.68 -6.04
N PHE A 114 8.91 -51.66 -7.08
CA PHE A 114 9.05 -52.73 -8.07
C PHE A 114 10.49 -53.21 -8.04
#